data_AF-A0AAE0T729-F1
#
_entry.id   AF-A0AAE0T729-F1
#
_cell.length_a   1.000
_cell.length_b   1.000
_cell.length_c   1.000
_cell.angle_alpha   90.00
_cell.angle_beta   90.00
_cell.angle_gamma   90.00
#
_symmetry.space_group_name_H-M   'P 1'
#
loop_
_entity.id
_entity.type
_entity.pdbx_description
1 polymer ?
#
loop_
_entity_poly.entity_id
_entity_poly.type
_entity_poly.pdbx_seq_one_letter_code
_entity_poly.pdbx_strand_id
1 'polypeptide(L)'
;MINNEHIEVEQESEKFGAKDATDLIVPNAVAVLNDVLQILQEKRFPPEKLIEEIGKGENLDKTLLDGYISEQELMACTTCFACVEACPILINPLDIIMQLRWGLVMDESRVQNSLNTTLQNIENNGTPWQFSASQRGAWIKTI
;
A
#
# COMPACT_ATOMS: atom_id res chain seq x y z
N MET A 1 -7.18 -27.23 -12.45
CA MET A 1 -7.51 -26.55 -11.18
C MET A 1 -7.02 -25.11 -11.27
N ILE A 2 -7.55 -24.38 -12.26
CA ILE A 2 -7.27 -22.95 -12.46
C ILE A 2 -8.58 -22.31 -12.00
N ASN A 3 -8.67 -22.09 -10.70
CA ASN A 3 -9.88 -21.69 -10.02
C ASN A 3 -9.90 -20.17 -9.88
N ASN A 4 -11.02 -19.57 -10.30
CA ASN A 4 -11.61 -18.31 -9.83
C ASN A 4 -10.96 -16.94 -10.03
N GLU A 5 -9.69 -16.76 -10.43
CA GLU A 5 -9.13 -15.40 -10.56
C GLU A 5 -9.61 -14.63 -11.81
N HIS A 6 -10.07 -15.32 -12.85
CA HIS A 6 -10.59 -14.65 -14.06
C HIS A 6 -11.98 -14.02 -13.88
N ILE A 7 -12.76 -14.45 -12.88
CA ILE A 7 -14.13 -13.96 -12.66
C ILE A 7 -14.10 -12.60 -11.94
N GLU A 8 -13.07 -12.31 -11.16
CA GLU A 8 -12.98 -11.05 -10.40
C GLU A 8 -12.58 -9.85 -11.28
N VAL A 9 -11.78 -10.06 -12.33
CA VAL A 9 -11.38 -8.99 -13.27
C VAL A 9 -12.57 -8.51 -14.12
N GLU A 10 -13.51 -9.40 -14.48
CA GLU A 10 -14.74 -9.01 -15.19
C GLU A 10 -15.70 -8.20 -14.30
N GLN A 11 -15.80 -8.52 -13.00
CA GLN A 11 -16.68 -7.82 -12.05
C GLN A 11 -16.19 -6.39 -11.72
N GLU A 12 -14.90 -6.12 -11.88
CA GLU A 12 -14.34 -4.77 -11.66
C GLU A 12 -14.52 -3.86 -12.89
N SER A 13 -14.70 -4.45 -14.08
CA SER A 13 -15.02 -3.73 -15.32
C SER A 13 -16.46 -3.21 -15.37
N GLU A 14 -17.41 -3.91 -14.72
CA GLU A 14 -18.80 -3.47 -14.59
C GLU A 14 -18.96 -2.25 -13.66
N LYS A 15 -18.05 -2.06 -12.70
CA LYS A 15 -17.98 -0.83 -11.87
C LYS A 15 -17.60 0.42 -12.67
N PHE A 16 -16.99 0.24 -13.85
CA PHE A 16 -16.58 1.32 -14.75
C PHE A 16 -17.50 1.51 -15.97
N GLY A 17 -18.58 0.74 -16.06
CA GLY A 17 -19.65 0.99 -17.03
C GLY A 17 -19.27 0.85 -18.52
N ALA A 18 -18.14 0.20 -18.85
CA ALA A 18 -17.78 -0.08 -20.23
C ALA A 18 -18.29 -1.47 -20.63
N LYS A 19 -19.22 -1.55 -21.59
CA LYS A 19 -19.83 -2.83 -21.98
C LYS A 19 -19.13 -3.48 -23.17
N ASP A 20 -18.57 -2.73 -24.11
CA ASP A 20 -17.83 -3.30 -25.26
C ASP A 20 -16.59 -2.48 -25.67
N ALA A 21 -15.60 -3.13 -26.33
CA ALA A 21 -14.35 -2.50 -26.80
C ALA A 21 -14.53 -1.40 -27.88
N THR A 22 -15.75 -1.24 -28.42
CA THR A 22 -16.11 -0.17 -29.36
C THR A 22 -16.53 1.14 -28.70
N ASP A 23 -16.70 1.18 -27.38
CA ASP A 23 -16.89 2.42 -26.61
C ASP A 23 -15.58 3.25 -26.50
N LEU A 24 -14.45 2.68 -26.92
CA LEU A 24 -13.15 3.37 -27.03
C LEU A 24 -13.00 4.24 -28.30
N ILE A 25 -13.96 4.21 -29.24
CA ILE A 25 -13.85 4.87 -30.56
C ILE A 25 -14.72 6.14 -30.64
N VAL A 26 -14.72 6.92 -29.56
CA VAL A 26 -15.27 8.29 -29.44
C VAL A 26 -16.79 8.36 -29.13
N PRO A 27 -17.16 8.26 -27.85
CA PRO A 27 -18.39 8.86 -27.37
C PRO A 27 -18.27 10.38 -27.52
N ASN A 28 -19.38 11.02 -27.88
CA ASN A 28 -19.56 12.48 -27.87
C ASN A 28 -18.73 13.11 -26.74
N ALA A 29 -17.78 14.00 -27.09
CA ALA A 29 -16.82 14.56 -26.13
C ALA A 29 -17.50 15.17 -24.88
N VAL A 30 -18.76 15.60 -25.00
CA VAL A 30 -19.58 16.08 -23.89
C VAL A 30 -19.94 14.97 -22.89
N ALA A 31 -20.21 13.74 -23.34
CA ALA A 31 -20.50 12.60 -22.48
C ALA A 31 -19.25 12.17 -21.69
N VAL A 32 -18.11 12.04 -22.37
CA VAL A 32 -16.83 11.72 -21.70
C VAL A 32 -16.44 12.83 -20.72
N LEU A 33 -16.63 14.10 -21.10
CA LEU A 33 -16.37 15.22 -20.19
C LEU A 33 -17.31 15.20 -18.99
N ASN A 34 -18.59 14.90 -19.17
CA ASN A 34 -19.56 14.81 -18.08
C ASN A 34 -19.29 13.61 -17.16
N ASP A 35 -18.90 12.46 -17.71
CA ASP A 35 -18.53 11.27 -16.94
C ASP A 35 -17.22 11.52 -16.16
N VAL A 36 -16.22 12.15 -16.78
CA VAL A 36 -14.99 12.58 -16.09
C VAL A 36 -15.30 13.64 -15.02
N LEU A 37 -16.23 14.57 -15.27
CA LEU A 37 -16.67 15.56 -14.27
C LEU A 37 -17.36 14.89 -13.08
N GLN A 38 -18.17 13.87 -13.33
CA GLN A 38 -18.90 13.13 -12.31
C GLN A 38 -17.94 12.28 -11.46
N ILE A 39 -16.95 11.61 -12.07
CA ILE A 39 -15.88 10.88 -11.37
C ILE A 39 -15.05 11.83 -10.49
N LEU A 40 -14.76 13.05 -10.97
CA LEU A 40 -14.04 14.07 -10.19
C LEU A 40 -14.87 14.62 -9.01
N GLN A 41 -16.20 14.64 -9.12
CA GLN A 41 -17.11 15.10 -8.07
C GLN A 41 -17.40 14.00 -7.02
N GLU A 42 -17.52 12.73 -7.42
CA GLU A 42 -17.77 11.62 -6.49
C GLU A 42 -16.52 11.21 -5.68
N LYS A 43 -15.32 11.33 -6.26
CA LYS A 43 -14.05 11.05 -5.54
C LYS A 43 -13.57 12.19 -4.65
N ARG A 44 -14.16 13.39 -4.77
CA ARG A 44 -13.87 14.53 -3.90
C ARG A 44 -14.68 14.37 -2.62
N PHE A 45 -14.05 13.86 -1.56
CA PHE A 45 -14.64 13.80 -0.22
C PHE A 45 -15.20 15.19 0.16
N PRO A 46 -16.53 15.37 0.28
CA PRO A 46 -17.10 16.70 0.53
C PRO A 46 -16.82 17.11 1.98
N PRO A 47 -16.32 18.34 2.22
CA PRO A 47 -15.89 18.77 3.56
C PRO A 47 -17.02 18.83 4.58
N GLU A 48 -18.28 18.97 4.15
CA GLU A 48 -19.45 19.02 5.04
C GLU A 48 -19.71 17.69 5.76
N LYS A 49 -19.54 16.56 5.08
CA LYS A 49 -19.71 15.23 5.70
C LYS A 49 -18.64 14.93 6.75
N LEU A 50 -17.42 15.45 6.56
CA LEU A 50 -16.31 15.26 7.50
C LEU A 50 -16.60 15.93 8.86
N ILE A 51 -17.20 17.12 8.85
CA ILE A 51 -17.55 17.84 10.09
C ILE A 51 -18.63 17.09 10.87
N GLU A 52 -19.59 16.48 10.17
CA GLU A 52 -20.68 15.72 10.77
C GLU A 52 -20.21 14.40 11.39
N GLU A 53 -19.23 13.73 10.78
CA GLU A 53 -18.62 12.51 11.32
C GLU A 53 -17.67 12.78 12.50
N ILE A 54 -16.84 13.82 12.43
CA ILE A 54 -15.95 14.21 13.54
C ILE A 54 -16.78 14.61 14.78
N GLY A 55 -17.93 15.26 14.58
CA GLY A 55 -18.83 15.68 15.66
C GLY A 55 -19.48 14.56 16.47
N LYS A 56 -19.50 13.31 15.96
CA LYS A 56 -20.11 12.16 16.65
C LYS A 56 -19.21 11.54 17.72
N GLY A 57 -17.91 11.82 17.73
CA GLY A 57 -17.01 11.47 18.84
C GLY A 57 -16.84 9.96 19.14
N GLU A 58 -17.30 9.07 18.26
CA GLU A 58 -17.46 7.63 18.59
C GLU A 58 -16.15 6.82 18.64
N ASN A 59 -14.97 7.43 18.42
CA ASN A 59 -13.69 6.68 18.36
C ASN A 59 -12.52 7.38 19.08
N LEU A 60 -12.73 7.91 20.28
CA LEU A 60 -11.66 8.55 21.08
C LEU A 60 -10.69 7.56 21.77
N ASP A 61 -11.01 6.26 21.81
CA ASP A 61 -10.22 5.25 22.54
C ASP A 61 -9.36 4.35 21.63
N LYS A 62 -9.35 4.60 20.32
CA LYS A 62 -8.56 3.80 19.37
C LYS A 62 -7.29 4.52 18.98
N THR A 63 -6.15 3.90 19.27
CA THR A 63 -4.85 4.32 18.76
C THR A 63 -4.74 4.02 17.27
N LEU A 64 -3.98 4.84 16.54
CA LEU A 64 -3.67 4.63 15.11
C LEU A 64 -3.05 3.25 14.86
N LEU A 65 -2.07 2.87 15.69
CA LEU A 65 -1.45 1.56 15.73
C LEU A 65 -2.33 0.57 16.53
N ASP A 66 -2.49 -0.65 16.03
CA ASP A 66 -3.31 -1.76 16.60
C ASP A 66 -4.82 -1.48 16.70
N GLY A 67 -5.28 -0.22 16.61
CA GLY A 67 -6.70 0.14 16.55
C GLY A 67 -7.24 0.26 15.12
N TYR A 68 -6.63 1.11 14.31
CA TYR A 68 -7.04 1.35 12.91
C TYR A 68 -6.20 0.61 11.88
N ILE A 69 -4.92 0.39 12.20
CA ILE A 69 -3.96 -0.25 11.31
C ILE A 69 -3.33 -1.41 12.09
N SER A 70 -3.48 -2.62 11.58
CA SER A 70 -2.82 -3.79 12.14
C SER A 70 -1.34 -3.84 11.77
N GLU A 71 -0.53 -4.50 12.61
CA GLU A 71 0.89 -4.71 12.34
C GLU A 71 1.13 -5.44 11.00
N GLN A 72 0.27 -6.40 10.66
CA GLN A 72 0.38 -7.16 9.42
C GLN A 72 0.13 -6.29 8.18
N GLU A 73 -0.83 -5.36 8.23
CA GLU A 73 -1.07 -4.40 7.15
C GLU A 73 0.12 -3.44 7.00
N LEU A 74 0.67 -2.98 8.12
CA LEU A 74 1.88 -2.16 8.13
C LEU A 74 3.04 -2.88 7.44
N MET A 75 3.25 -4.16 7.71
CA MET A 75 4.34 -4.95 7.12
C MET A 75 4.06 -5.44 5.69
N ALA A 76 2.81 -5.41 5.24
CA ALA A 76 2.44 -5.73 3.86
C ALA A 76 2.87 -4.65 2.85
N CYS A 77 3.11 -3.41 3.28
CA CYS A 77 3.59 -2.34 2.40
C CYS A 77 4.95 -2.70 1.75
N THR A 78 4.99 -2.83 0.43
CA THR A 78 6.22 -3.19 -0.31
C THR A 78 7.08 -1.98 -0.68
N THR A 79 6.72 -0.77 -0.19
CA THR A 79 7.38 0.50 -0.53
C THR A 79 7.37 0.82 -2.04
N CYS A 80 6.30 0.42 -2.75
CA CYS A 80 6.16 0.55 -4.21
C CYS A 80 5.82 1.96 -4.73
N PHE A 81 5.68 2.97 -3.86
CA PHE A 81 5.31 4.36 -4.20
C PHE A 81 3.95 4.61 -4.90
N ALA A 82 3.18 3.56 -5.23
CA ALA A 82 1.90 3.71 -5.92
C ALA A 82 0.90 4.65 -5.22
N CYS A 83 0.88 4.65 -3.88
CA CYS A 83 0.01 5.53 -3.08
C CYS A 83 0.38 7.02 -3.19
N VAL A 84 1.65 7.35 -3.43
CA VAL A 84 2.13 8.73 -3.61
C VAL A 84 1.77 9.23 -5.01
N GLU A 85 1.94 8.38 -6.02
CA GLU A 85 1.61 8.72 -7.41
C GLU A 85 0.12 8.91 -7.65
N ALA A 86 -0.71 8.08 -7.01
CA ALA A 86 -2.16 8.18 -7.11
C ALA A 86 -2.75 9.41 -6.40
N CYS A 87 -1.96 10.12 -5.58
CA CYS A 87 -2.48 11.15 -4.69
C CYS A 87 -2.81 12.47 -5.43
N PRO A 88 -4.07 12.93 -5.45
CA PRO A 88 -4.48 14.15 -6.15
C PRO A 88 -4.12 15.45 -5.41
N ILE A 89 -3.74 15.36 -4.12
CA ILE A 89 -3.43 16.52 -3.27
C ILE A 89 -1.98 16.50 -2.74
N LEU A 90 -1.13 15.65 -3.33
CA LEU A 90 0.31 15.62 -3.06
C LEU A 90 0.71 15.32 -1.60
N ILE A 91 -0.09 14.50 -0.90
CA ILE A 91 0.33 13.93 0.39
C ILE A 91 1.18 12.67 0.17
N ASN A 92 2.10 12.45 1.09
CA ASN A 92 2.97 11.28 1.10
C ASN A 92 2.58 10.34 2.25
N PRO A 93 1.65 9.39 2.02
CA PRO A 93 1.30 8.40 3.04
C PRO A 93 2.44 7.40 3.31
N LEU A 94 3.39 7.23 2.39
CA LEU A 94 4.49 6.29 2.55
C LEU A 94 5.42 6.69 3.70
N ASP A 95 5.72 7.98 3.84
CA ASP A 95 6.58 8.48 4.93
C ASP A 95 5.99 8.15 6.30
N ILE A 96 4.69 8.37 6.48
CA ILE A 96 3.97 8.04 7.72
C ILE A 96 4.05 6.53 8.01
N ILE A 97 3.84 5.68 7.00
CA ILE A 97 3.93 4.22 7.14
C ILE A 97 5.35 3.80 7.56
N MET A 98 6.39 4.42 7.00
CA MET A 98 7.78 4.11 7.36
C MET A 98 8.10 4.52 8.79
N GLN A 99 7.60 5.67 9.25
CA GLN A 99 7.78 6.11 10.63
C GLN A 99 7.09 5.16 11.63
N LEU A 100 5.89 4.68 11.31
CA LEU A 100 5.20 3.69 12.15
C LEU A 100 5.97 2.36 12.22
N ARG A 101 6.56 1.90 11.10
CA ARG A 101 7.43 0.71 11.09
C ARG A 101 8.67 0.89 11.95
N TRP A 102 9.28 2.08 11.94
CA TRP A 102 10.43 2.37 12.80
C TRP A 102 10.05 2.39 14.27
N GLY A 103 8.91 2.98 14.64
CA GLY A 103 8.40 2.95 16.02
C GLY A 103 8.20 1.52 16.53
N LEU A 104 7.61 0.65 15.71
CA LEU A 104 7.43 -0.77 16.07
C LEU A 104 8.75 -1.48 16.38
N VAL A 105 9.77 -1.28 15.54
CA VAL A 105 11.05 -1.99 15.67
C VAL A 105 11.94 -1.39 16.76
N MET A 106 12.05 -0.06 16.83
CA MET A 106 13.02 0.62 17.69
C MET A 106 12.45 0.99 19.07
N ASP A 107 11.17 1.37 19.14
CA ASP A 107 10.55 1.77 20.42
C ASP A 107 9.89 0.56 21.10
N GLU A 108 9.10 -0.22 20.36
CA GLU A 108 8.36 -1.36 20.92
C GLU A 108 9.12 -2.69 20.83
N SER A 109 10.26 -2.75 20.14
CA SER A 109 11.04 -3.97 19.91
C SER A 109 10.24 -5.12 19.27
N ARG A 110 9.18 -4.80 18.51
CA ARG A 110 8.33 -5.76 17.80
C ARG A 110 8.89 -5.97 16.40
N VAL A 111 9.60 -7.09 16.22
CA VAL A 111 10.19 -7.48 14.93
C VAL A 111 9.51 -8.73 14.41
N GLN A 112 9.22 -8.77 13.10
CA GLN A 112 8.68 -9.97 12.46
C GLN A 112 9.66 -11.15 12.58
N ASN A 113 9.13 -12.34 12.89
CA ASN A 113 9.94 -13.55 13.11
C ASN A 113 10.86 -13.89 11.93
N SER A 114 10.44 -13.63 10.70
CA SER A 114 11.25 -13.85 9.49
C SER A 114 12.48 -12.94 9.40
N LEU A 115 12.43 -11.74 9.99
CA LEU A 115 13.52 -10.77 9.95
C LEU A 115 14.54 -10.97 11.08
N ASN A 116 14.16 -11.67 12.16
CA ASN A 116 15.02 -11.88 13.33
C ASN A 116 16.33 -12.60 12.96
N THR A 117 16.26 -13.65 12.14
CA THR A 117 17.48 -14.34 11.66
C THR A 117 18.37 -13.42 10.83
N THR A 118 17.79 -12.56 9.99
CA THR A 118 18.55 -11.62 9.18
C THR A 118 19.24 -10.57 10.04
N LEU A 119 18.57 -10.02 11.06
CA LEU A 119 19.16 -9.07 12.00
C LEU A 119 20.32 -9.69 12.79
N GLN A 120 20.14 -10.91 13.30
CA GLN A 120 21.21 -11.65 13.98
C GLN A 120 22.42 -11.90 13.06
N ASN A 121 22.19 -12.19 11.78
CA ASN A 121 23.27 -12.36 10.82
C ASN A 121 24.00 -11.03 10.56
N ILE A 122 23.27 -9.92 10.50
CA ILE A 122 23.85 -8.57 10.34
C ILE A 122 24.71 -8.23 11.57
N GLU A 123 24.26 -8.52 12.78
CA GLU A 123 25.04 -8.26 14.00
C GLU A 123 26.30 -9.11 14.09
N ASN A 124 26.21 -10.40 13.79
CA ASN A 124 27.33 -11.33 13.99
C ASN A 124 28.32 -11.36 12.81
N ASN A 125 27.82 -11.33 11.58
CA ASN A 125 28.63 -11.49 10.36
C ASN A 125 28.74 -10.20 9.52
N GLY A 126 27.98 -9.16 9.86
CA GLY A 126 27.90 -7.93 9.05
C GLY A 126 27.18 -8.12 7.72
N THR A 127 26.45 -9.22 7.53
CA THR A 127 25.72 -9.53 6.29
C THR A 127 24.35 -10.14 6.59
N PRO A 128 23.31 -9.85 5.79
CA PRO A 128 21.97 -10.44 5.99
C PRO A 128 21.94 -11.96 5.77
N TRP A 129 22.88 -12.47 4.97
CA TRP A 129 23.03 -13.88 4.70
C TRP A 129 23.97 -14.54 5.69
N GLN A 130 23.72 -15.82 6.00
CA GLN A 130 24.52 -16.62 6.93
C GLN A 130 25.82 -17.12 6.27
N PHE A 131 26.65 -16.21 5.75
CA PHE A 131 27.98 -16.52 5.22
C PHE A 131 29.06 -15.94 6.11
N SER A 132 30.12 -16.71 6.32
CA SER A 132 31.31 -16.20 7.02
C SER A 132 32.04 -15.17 6.16
N ALA A 133 32.65 -14.16 6.81
CA ALA A 133 33.34 -13.07 6.12
C ALA A 133 34.44 -13.54 5.15
N SER A 134 35.05 -14.71 5.40
CA SER A 134 36.09 -15.34 4.58
C SER A 134 35.56 -15.96 3.28
N GLN A 135 34.28 -16.33 3.23
CA GLN A 135 33.65 -16.95 2.07
C GLN A 135 33.09 -15.93 1.06
N ARG A 136 33.12 -14.63 1.37
CA ARG A 136 32.58 -13.55 0.51
C ARG A 136 33.19 -13.51 -0.90
N GLY A 137 34.44 -13.93 -1.06
CA GLY A 137 35.15 -13.97 -2.35
C GLY A 137 35.10 -15.32 -3.06
N ALA A 138 34.36 -16.31 -2.54
CA ALA A 138 34.37 -17.67 -3.09
C ALA A 138 33.87 -17.72 -4.55
N TRP A 139 32.97 -16.81 -4.95
CA TRP A 139 32.45 -16.71 -6.31
C TRP A 139 33.51 -16.25 -7.33
N ILE A 140 34.54 -15.51 -6.91
CA ILE A 140 35.60 -14.98 -7.79
C ILE A 140 36.59 -16.08 -8.22
N LYS A 141 36.78 -17.14 -7.43
CA LYS A 141 37.75 -18.21 -7.72
C LYS A 141 37.47 -19.02 -9.00
N THR A 142 36.32 -18.82 -9.62
CA THR A 142 35.80 -19.58 -10.77
C THR A 142 35.74 -18.77 -12.07
N ILE A 143 36.24 -17.54 -12.06
CA ILE A 143 36.40 -16.68 -13.25
C ILE A 143 37.88 -16.70 -13.64
#